data_AF-A0A509LIF2-F1
#
_entry.id   AF-A0A509LIF2-F1
#
_cell.length_a   1.000
_cell.length_b   1.000
_cell.length_c   1.000
_cell.angle_alpha   90.00
_cell.angle_beta   90.00
_cell.angle_gamma   90.00
#
_symmetry.space_group_name_H-M   'P 1'
#
loop_
_entity.id
_entity.type
_entity.pdbx_description
1 polymer ?
#
loop_
_entity_poly.entity_id
_entity_poly.type
_entity_poly.pdbx_seq_one_letter_code
_entity_poly.pdbx_strand_id
1 'polypeptide(L)' 'MDKKKMGFYYGIILVAVGLGVFYRIPQVMLQVETIEFFRHKLMIVRACFYILGGLLILAGGIRVYKNYK' A
#
# COMPACT_ATOMS: atom_id res chain seq x y z
N MET A 1 -1.07 22.89 15.92
CA MET A 1 -1.74 22.02 14.92
C MET A 1 -2.44 20.91 15.68
N ASP A 2 -3.77 20.80 15.54
CA ASP A 2 -4.58 19.85 16.32
C ASP A 2 -4.17 18.40 16.02
N LYS A 3 -3.85 17.60 17.05
CA LYS A 3 -3.34 16.22 16.88
C LYS A 3 -4.33 15.31 16.14
N LYS A 4 -5.65 15.59 16.24
CA LYS A 4 -6.67 14.84 15.49
C LYS A 4 -6.61 15.15 14.00
N LYS A 5 -6.45 16.43 13.63
CA LYS A 5 -6.29 16.84 12.22
C LYS A 5 -5.05 16.20 11.59
N MET A 6 -3.93 16.15 12.31
CA MET A 6 -2.72 15.45 11.86
C MET A 6 -2.96 13.96 11.63
N GLY A 7 -3.64 13.29 12.57
CA GLY A 7 -3.99 11.87 12.45
C GLY A 7 -4.88 11.56 11.25
N PHE A 8 -5.83 12.46 10.94
CA PHE A 8 -6.73 12.35 9.80
C PHE A 8 -5.98 12.48 8.46
N TYR A 9 -5.20 13.55 8.27
CA TYR A 9 -4.40 13.74 7.04
C TYR A 9 -3.41 12.60 6.81
N TYR A 10 -2.77 12.12 7.88
CA TYR A 10 -1.86 10.98 7.80
C TYR A 10 -2.58 9.69 7.37
N GLY A 11 -3.81 9.47 7.84
CA GLY A 11 -4.65 8.36 7.41
C GLY A 11 -4.99 8.44 5.91
N ILE A 12 -5.33 9.62 5.40
CA ILE A 12 -5.62 9.82 3.97
C ILE A 12 -4.37 9.53 3.12
N ILE A 13 -3.21 10.04 3.52
CA ILE A 13 -1.93 9.78 2.83
C ILE A 13 -1.64 8.28 2.81
N LEU A 14 -1.83 7.58 3.92
CA LEU A 14 -1.66 6.12 4.00
C LEU A 14 -2.55 5.36 3.00
N VAL A 15 -3.83 5.74 2.90
CA VAL A 15 -4.74 5.14 1.91
C VAL A 15 -4.28 5.44 0.48
N ALA A 16 -3.89 6.68 0.19
CA ALA A 16 -3.40 7.08 -1.12
C ALA A 16 -2.13 6.32 -1.53
N VAL A 17 -1.18 6.13 -0.59
CA VAL A 17 0.02 5.32 -0.83
C VAL A 17 -0.35 3.86 -1.07
N GLY A 18 -1.28 3.30 -0.28
CA GLY A 18 -1.79 1.95 -0.50
C GLY A 18 -2.37 1.77 -1.91
N LEU A 19 -3.22 2.68 -2.37
CA LEU A 19 -3.74 2.70 -3.75
C LEU A 19 -2.62 2.85 -4.79
N GLY A 20 -1.64 3.72 -4.53
CA GLY A 20 -0.46 3.89 -5.38
C GLY A 20 0.35 2.61 -5.56
N VAL A 21 0.45 1.79 -4.50
CA VAL A 21 1.07 0.46 -4.56
C VAL A 21 0.29 -0.44 -5.54
N PHE A 22 -1.04 -0.51 -5.46
CA PHE A 22 -1.84 -1.29 -6.42
C PHE A 22 -1.63 -0.87 -7.88
N TYR A 23 -1.53 0.43 -8.15
CA TYR A 23 -1.30 0.97 -9.48
C TYR A 23 0.12 0.67 -10.00
N ARG A 24 1.13 0.75 -9.12
CA ARG A 24 2.54 0.51 -9.47
C ARG A 24 2.90 -0.95 -9.59
N ILE A 25 2.31 -1.86 -8.79
CA ILE A 25 2.64 -3.30 -8.81
C ILE A 25 2.75 -3.89 -10.22
N PRO A 26 1.80 -3.70 -11.16
CA PRO A 26 1.94 -4.26 -12.50
C PRO A 26 3.18 -3.74 -13.25
N GLN A 27 3.54 -2.46 -13.07
CA GLN A 27 4.77 -1.90 -13.65
C GLN A 27 6.04 -2.47 -13.01
N VAL A 28 6.06 -2.64 -11.68
CA VAL A 28 7.25 -3.17 -10.99
C VAL A 28 7.42 -4.67 -11.25
N MET A 29 6.31 -5.41 -11.41
CA MET A 29 6.36 -6.85 -11.73
C MET A 29 7.04 -7.13 -13.07
N LEU A 30 6.82 -6.31 -14.10
CA LEU A 30 7.52 -6.43 -15.38
C LEU A 30 9.04 -6.32 -15.22
N GLN A 31 9.51 -5.48 -14.30
CA GLN A 31 10.93 -5.32 -14.00
C GLN A 31 11.49 -6.45 -13.14
N VAL A 32 10.64 -7.08 -12.30
CA VAL A 32 11.05 -8.23 -11.45
C VAL A 32 11.11 -9.51 -12.28
N GLU A 33 10.31 -9.62 -13.34
CA GLU A 33 10.29 -10.76 -14.26
C GLU A 33 11.60 -10.93 -15.05
N THR A 34 12.33 -9.84 -15.29
CA THR A 34 13.64 -9.89 -15.96
C THR A 34 14.74 -10.53 -15.09
N ILE A 35 14.49 -10.74 -13.80
CA ILE A 35 15.43 -11.36 -12.87
C ILE A 35 15.13 -12.86 -12.79
N GLU A 36 16.00 -13.71 -13.33
CA GLU A 36 15.82 -15.17 -13.36
C GLU A 36 15.50 -15.78 -11.99
N PHE A 37 16.12 -15.26 -10.93
CA PHE A 37 15.88 -15.70 -9.55
C PHE A 37 14.41 -15.56 -9.12
N PHE A 38 13.76 -14.46 -9.50
CA PHE A 38 12.38 -14.18 -9.11
C PHE A 38 11.35 -14.74 -10.08
N ARG A 39 11.77 -15.17 -11.28
CA ARG A 39 10.90 -15.65 -12.36
C ARG A 39 9.98 -16.80 -11.94
N HIS A 40 10.45 -17.72 -11.09
CA HIS A 40 9.64 -18.81 -10.55
C HIS A 40 8.88 -18.44 -9.25
N LYS A 41 9.15 -17.28 -8.66
CA LYS A 41 8.55 -16.79 -7.41
C LYS A 41 7.70 -15.53 -7.58
N LEU A 42 7.42 -15.11 -8.83
CA LEU A 42 6.65 -13.89 -9.14
C LEU A 42 5.29 -13.85 -8.44
N MET A 43 4.61 -15.00 -8.31
CA MET A 43 3.30 -15.09 -7.65
C MET A 43 3.37 -14.70 -6.17
N ILE A 44 4.41 -15.14 -5.45
CA ILE A 44 4.61 -14.82 -4.03
C ILE A 44 4.96 -13.34 -3.88
N VAL A 45 5.85 -12.82 -4.73
CA VAL A 45 6.24 -11.40 -4.70
C VAL A 45 5.02 -10.51 -4.94
N ARG A 46 4.20 -10.85 -5.95
CA ARG A 46 2.93 -10.17 -6.21
C ARG A 46 2.03 -10.21 -4.98
N ALA A 47 1.81 -11.39 -4.40
CA ALA A 47 0.97 -11.55 -3.22
C ALA A 47 1.45 -10.66 -2.06
N CYS A 48 2.76 -10.61 -1.79
CA CYS A 48 3.33 -9.74 -0.76
C CYS A 48 3.00 -8.26 -0.99
N PHE A 49 3.19 -7.73 -2.20
CA PHE A 49 2.88 -6.32 -2.47
C PHE A 49 1.38 -6.02 -2.41
N TYR A 50 0.52 -6.94 -2.86
CA TYR A 50 -0.93 -6.80 -2.74
C TYR A 50 -1.39 -6.81 -1.27
N ILE A 51 -0.81 -7.69 -0.44
CA ILE A 51 -1.06 -7.73 1.00
C ILE A 51 -0.59 -6.43 1.65
N LEU A 52 0.61 -5.96 1.30
CA LEU A 52 1.20 -4.74 1.84
C LEU A 52 0.36 -3.51 1.47
N GLY A 53 -0.06 -3.40 0.20
CA GLY A 53 -0.98 -2.35 -0.25
C GLY A 53 -2.32 -2.41 0.48
N GLY A 54 -2.90 -3.61 0.64
CA GLY A 54 -4.13 -3.82 1.41
C GLY A 54 -4.00 -3.39 2.86
N LEU A 55 -2.90 -3.75 3.53
CA LEU A 55 -2.61 -3.35 4.91
C LEU A 55 -2.46 -1.83 5.04
N LEU A 56 -1.84 -1.15 4.08
CA LEU A 56 -1.72 0.32 4.09
C LEU A 56 -3.09 1.01 3.97
N ILE A 57 -3.95 0.52 3.07
CA ILE A 57 -5.32 1.02 2.94
C ILE A 57 -6.10 0.78 4.22
N LEU A 58 -6.00 -0.41 4.80
CA LEU A 58 -6.76 -0.80 5.98
C LEU A 58 -6.30 -0.02 7.22
N ALA A 59 -5.00 0.12 7.44
CA ALA A 59 -4.43 0.93 8.51
C ALA A 59 -4.76 2.42 8.34
N GLY A 60 -4.66 2.94 7.11
CA GLY A 60 -5.05 4.31 6.78
C GLY A 60 -6.53 4.57 7.03
N GLY A 61 -7.42 3.67 6.57
CA GLY A 61 -8.87 3.76 6.76
C GLY A 61 -9.28 3.74 8.23
N ILE A 62 -8.70 2.83 9.04
CA ILE A 62 -8.91 2.80 10.50
C ILE A 62 -8.49 4.13 11.12
N ARG A 63 -7.36 4.70 10.68
CA ARG A 63 -6.83 5.96 11.20
C ARG A 63 -7.70 7.16 10.82
N VAL A 64 -8.23 7.19 9.60
CA VAL A 64 -9.22 8.19 9.15
C VAL A 64 -10.49 8.08 10.00
N TYR A 65 -11.05 6.88 10.11
CA TYR A 65 -12.28 6.64 10.88
C TYR A 65 -12.15 7.05 12.35
N LYS A 66 -11.02 6.71 12.99
CA LYS A 66 -10.79 7.01 14.41
C LYS A 66 -10.59 8.51 14.69
N ASN A 67 -10.05 9.27 13.74
CA ASN A 67 -9.78 10.71 13.92
C ASN A 67 -10.84 11.63 13.28
N TYR A 68 -11.80 11.06 12.53
CA TYR A 68 -12.94 11.78 11.99
C TYR A 68 -13.95 12.20 13.08
N LYS A 69 -13.88 11.59 14.28
CA LYS A 69 -14.68 11.91 15.48
C LYS A 69 -13.85 12.63 16.56
#